data_AF-A0A7J9GMA7-F1
#
_entry.id   AF-A0A7J9GMA7-F1
#
_cell.length_a   1.000
_cell.length_b   1.000
_cell.length_c   1.000
_cell.angle_alpha   90.00
_cell.angle_beta   90.00
_cell.angle_gamma   90.00
#
_symmetry.space_group_name_H-M   'P 1'
#
loop_
_entity.id
_entity.type
_entity.pdbx_description
1 polymer ?
#
loop_
_entity_poly.entity_id
_entity_poly.type
_entity_poly.pdbx_seq_one_letter_code
_entity_poly.pdbx_strand_id
1 'polypeptide(L)'
;SNSFDLQEVLIRFTFDNISTIALVVNPRCLALDLPEVPFAKAFEEATELTLLRFLMPPFVWKSLKFFGLGNERQLKEAIKVVHDFADKKVRDRRKILGNLSNQSDLLSRLIESENKQGQNRHFQCRTHDDHITVFTEEGLKKMVYLQAALSESLRLYPSVPIELKEVLEDDVLPDGTRLKKGAQVFNFLFSMVRMESIWGKDCLEFKLERQIKDGKFVSANQFKYPVFNAGPRRCLGKNFSYTQMKMVAVSVLLR
;
A
#
# COMPACT_ATOMS: atom_id res chain seq x y z
N SER A 1 26.13 -17.08 11.27
CA SER A 1 24.79 -17.01 10.65
C SER A 1 24.56 -15.57 10.26
N ASN A 2 24.50 -15.26 8.96
CA ASN A 2 24.21 -13.89 8.50
C ASN A 2 22.69 -13.69 8.54
N SER A 3 22.19 -13.09 9.63
CA SER A 3 20.81 -12.59 9.70
C SER A 3 20.71 -11.30 8.91
N PHE A 4 19.70 -11.18 8.04
CA PHE A 4 19.38 -9.94 7.33
C PHE A 4 17.94 -9.51 7.66
N ASP A 5 17.68 -8.21 7.63
CA ASP A 5 16.35 -7.66 7.89
C ASP A 5 15.46 -7.76 6.64
N LEU A 6 14.46 -8.64 6.69
CA LEU A 6 13.51 -8.83 5.59
C LEU A 6 12.64 -7.59 5.37
N GLN A 7 12.36 -6.79 6.41
CA GLN A 7 11.56 -5.59 6.29
C GLN A 7 12.24 -4.57 5.36
N GLU A 8 13.52 -4.32 5.57
CA GLU A 8 14.33 -3.41 4.75
C GLU A 8 14.33 -3.84 3.27
N VAL A 9 14.53 -5.14 3.02
CA VAL A 9 14.53 -5.72 1.67
C VAL A 9 13.16 -5.56 1.00
N LEU A 10 12.07 -5.84 1.72
CA LEU A 10 10.71 -5.73 1.19
C LEU A 10 10.29 -4.28 0.93
N ILE A 11 10.73 -3.33 1.75
CA ILE A 11 10.48 -1.89 1.53
C ILE A 11 11.14 -1.45 0.22
N ARG A 12 12.42 -1.81 0.01
CA ARG A 12 13.16 -1.49 -1.22
C ARG A 12 12.54 -2.15 -2.44
N PHE A 13 12.15 -3.42 -2.33
CA PHE A 13 11.45 -4.14 -3.39
C PHE A 13 10.12 -3.47 -3.76
N THR A 14 9.34 -3.10 -2.76
CA THR A 14 8.04 -2.44 -2.97
C THR A 14 8.24 -1.08 -3.62
N PHE A 15 9.25 -0.33 -3.19
CA PHE A 15 9.60 0.97 -3.78
C PHE A 15 10.02 0.85 -5.25
N ASP A 16 10.88 -0.11 -5.59
CA ASP A 16 11.32 -0.35 -6.97
C ASP A 16 10.14 -0.74 -7.87
N ASN A 17 9.25 -1.62 -7.41
CA ASN A 17 8.08 -2.05 -8.18
C ASN A 17 7.06 -0.92 -8.38
N ILE A 18 6.73 -0.18 -7.31
CA ILE A 18 5.80 0.95 -7.42
C ILE A 18 6.38 2.01 -8.33
N SER A 19 7.67 2.36 -8.19
CA SER A 19 8.33 3.35 -9.05
C SER A 19 8.40 2.88 -10.51
N THR A 20 8.67 1.59 -10.73
CA THR A 20 8.67 1.01 -12.08
C THR A 20 7.30 1.08 -12.72
N ILE A 21 6.22 0.91 -11.96
CA ILE A 21 4.87 0.93 -12.51
C ILE A 21 4.33 2.35 -12.67
N ALA A 22 4.46 3.18 -11.63
CA ALA A 22 3.92 4.53 -11.59
C ALA A 22 4.73 5.51 -12.45
N LEU A 23 6.06 5.34 -12.48
CA LEU A 23 6.98 6.26 -13.16
C LEU A 23 7.61 5.65 -14.42
N VAL A 24 7.40 4.35 -14.68
CA VAL A 24 8.04 3.61 -15.79
C VAL A 24 9.57 3.69 -15.70
N VAL A 25 10.10 3.74 -14.47
CA VAL A 25 11.53 3.83 -14.18
C VAL A 25 11.85 2.92 -13.00
N ASN A 26 12.83 2.04 -13.17
CA ASN A 26 13.36 1.23 -12.07
C ASN A 26 14.49 2.03 -11.37
N PRO A 27 14.32 2.45 -10.10
CA PRO A 27 15.34 3.18 -9.38
C PRO A 27 16.52 2.30 -8.91
N ARG A 28 16.42 0.98 -9.07
CA ARG A 28 17.43 -0.05 -8.74
C ARG A 28 17.85 -0.01 -7.27
N CYS A 29 16.92 0.29 -6.38
CA CYS A 29 17.15 0.31 -4.94
C CYS A 29 17.43 -1.09 -4.36
N LEU A 30 17.19 -2.15 -5.13
CA LEU A 30 17.55 -3.54 -4.85
C LEU A 30 18.98 -3.94 -5.27
N ALA A 31 19.80 -3.06 -5.84
CA ALA A 31 21.17 -3.40 -6.27
C ALA A 31 22.08 -3.79 -5.07
N LEU A 32 23.01 -4.74 -5.29
CA LEU A 32 23.93 -5.29 -4.27
C LEU A 32 24.88 -4.22 -3.68
N ASP A 33 25.11 -3.17 -4.44
CA ASP A 33 25.84 -1.96 -4.16
C ASP A 33 24.89 -0.89 -3.58
N LEU A 34 24.46 -1.11 -2.33
CA LEU A 34 23.45 -0.34 -1.59
C LEU A 34 23.66 1.19 -1.67
N PRO A 35 22.84 1.94 -2.43
CA PRO A 35 22.68 3.36 -2.19
C PRO A 35 21.56 3.53 -1.16
N GLU A 36 21.86 4.15 0.00
CA GLU A 36 20.79 4.76 0.80
C GLU A 36 20.01 5.69 -0.13
N VAL A 37 18.74 5.38 -0.39
CA VAL A 37 17.92 6.16 -1.29
C VAL A 37 17.41 7.35 -0.50
N PRO A 38 17.90 8.59 -0.71
CA PRO A 38 17.51 9.73 0.12
C PRO A 38 15.99 9.98 0.07
N PHE A 39 15.34 9.54 -1.02
CA PHE A 39 13.90 9.54 -1.16
C PHE A 39 13.18 8.68 -0.11
N ALA A 40 13.61 7.44 0.11
CA ALA A 40 12.87 6.51 0.98
C ALA A 40 12.88 7.01 2.43
N LYS A 41 14.05 7.45 2.89
CA LYS A 41 14.23 8.11 4.19
C LYS A 41 13.38 9.38 4.31
N ALA A 42 13.40 10.25 3.31
CA ALA A 42 12.59 11.46 3.31
C ALA A 42 11.07 11.17 3.28
N PHE A 43 10.66 10.09 2.61
CA PHE A 43 9.26 9.67 2.57
C PHE A 43 8.78 9.13 3.92
N GLU A 44 9.60 8.30 4.58
CA GLU A 44 9.35 7.82 5.94
C GLU A 44 9.29 8.99 6.94
N GLU A 45 10.27 9.88 6.92
CA GLU A 45 10.31 11.08 7.76
C GLU A 45 9.09 11.99 7.52
N ALA A 46 8.72 12.23 6.26
CA ALA A 46 7.53 12.99 5.93
C ALA A 46 6.24 12.32 6.45
N THR A 47 6.19 10.99 6.44
CA THR A 47 5.06 10.22 6.96
C THR A 47 4.95 10.37 8.48
N GLU A 48 6.04 10.13 9.21
CA GLU A 48 6.09 10.26 10.68
C GLU A 48 5.73 11.67 11.14
N LEU A 49 6.33 12.69 10.53
CA LEU A 49 6.05 14.09 10.86
C LEU A 49 4.62 14.49 10.49
N THR A 50 4.05 13.92 9.43
CA THR A 50 2.62 14.11 9.09
C THR A 50 1.71 13.45 10.12
N LEU A 51 2.08 12.28 10.65
CA LEU A 51 1.31 11.62 11.72
C LEU A 51 1.20 12.50 12.97
N LEU A 52 2.27 13.24 13.32
CA LEU A 52 2.24 14.18 14.43
C LEU A 52 1.18 15.27 14.27
N ARG A 53 0.83 15.69 13.04
CA ARG A 53 -0.25 16.67 12.82
C ARG A 53 -1.62 16.16 13.26
N PHE A 54 -1.85 14.85 13.28
CA PHE A 54 -3.09 14.27 13.78
C PHE A 54 -3.15 14.22 15.31
N LEU A 55 -2.01 14.27 15.98
CA LEU A 55 -1.90 14.30 17.45
C LEU A 55 -1.88 15.74 18.00
N MET A 56 -1.49 16.71 17.18
CA MET A 56 -1.43 18.12 17.58
C MET A 56 -2.69 18.89 17.18
N PRO A 57 -3.24 19.75 18.05
CA PRO A 57 -4.36 20.61 17.68
C PRO A 57 -4.04 21.50 16.47
N PRO A 58 -5.02 21.78 15.57
CA PRO A 58 -4.79 22.55 14.35
C PRO A 58 -4.10 23.89 14.54
N PHE A 59 -4.41 24.61 15.63
CA PHE A 59 -3.79 25.90 15.91
C PHE A 59 -2.29 25.77 16.25
N VAL A 60 -1.86 24.66 16.84
CA VAL A 60 -0.45 24.43 17.24
C VAL A 60 0.39 24.17 16.00
N TRP A 61 0.04 23.14 15.21
CA TRP A 61 0.84 22.77 14.05
C TRP A 61 0.77 23.83 12.94
N LYS A 62 -0.37 24.52 12.76
CA LYS A 62 -0.46 25.65 11.81
C LYS A 62 0.47 26.81 12.21
N SER A 63 0.59 27.09 13.51
CA SER A 63 1.51 28.10 14.01
C SER A 63 2.96 27.69 13.75
N LEU A 64 3.34 26.47 14.11
CA LEU A 64 4.68 25.92 13.84
C LEU A 64 5.02 25.95 12.34
N LYS A 65 4.05 25.63 11.48
CA LYS A 65 4.19 25.69 10.03
C LYS A 65 4.38 27.12 9.52
N PHE A 66 3.63 28.08 10.07
CA PHE A 66 3.74 29.49 9.70
C PHE A 66 5.11 30.07 10.04
N PHE A 67 5.61 29.80 11.25
CA PHE A 67 6.93 30.24 11.69
C PHE A 67 8.07 29.38 11.13
N GLY A 68 7.77 28.23 10.52
CA GLY A 68 8.78 27.30 9.99
C GLY A 68 9.68 26.73 11.08
N LEU A 69 9.08 26.30 12.19
CA LEU A 69 9.79 25.82 13.38
C LEU A 69 9.61 24.32 13.61
N GLY A 70 10.64 23.70 14.18
CA GLY A 70 10.64 22.30 14.62
C GLY A 70 10.22 21.32 13.53
N ASN A 71 9.29 20.42 13.88
CA ASN A 71 8.79 19.33 13.05
C ASN A 71 8.21 19.78 11.71
N GLU A 72 7.58 20.97 11.65
CA GLU A 72 7.00 21.48 10.42
C GLU A 72 8.06 21.96 9.42
N ARG A 73 9.22 22.42 9.91
CA ARG A 73 10.37 22.73 9.07
C ARG A 73 10.97 21.45 8.47
N GLN A 74 11.21 20.44 9.30
CA GLN A 74 11.71 19.14 8.87
C GLN A 74 10.76 18.52 7.83
N LEU A 75 9.46 18.58 8.08
CA LEU A 75 8.45 18.08 7.14
C LEU A 75 8.50 18.82 5.81
N LYS A 76 8.70 20.13 5.81
CA LYS A 76 8.88 20.92 4.59
C LYS A 76 10.14 20.51 3.81
N GLU A 77 11.24 20.26 4.51
CA GLU A 77 12.50 19.80 3.90
C GLU A 77 12.36 18.39 3.32
N ALA A 78 11.75 17.45 4.05
CA ALA A 78 11.49 16.10 3.60
C ALA A 78 10.53 16.06 2.39
N ILE A 79 9.42 16.81 2.43
CA ILE A 79 8.49 16.96 1.31
C ILE A 79 9.21 17.53 0.07
N LYS A 80 10.14 18.47 0.26
CA LYS A 80 10.93 19.02 -0.85
C LYS A 80 11.78 17.94 -1.52
N VAL A 81 12.45 17.07 -0.78
CA VAL A 81 13.23 15.94 -1.35
C VAL A 81 12.32 15.01 -2.16
N VAL A 82 11.13 14.69 -1.64
CA VAL A 82 10.14 13.85 -2.34
C VAL A 82 9.69 14.51 -3.65
N HIS A 83 9.37 15.81 -3.62
CA HIS A 83 8.98 16.56 -4.82
C HIS A 83 10.12 16.67 -5.83
N ASP A 84 11.32 17.03 -5.40
CA ASP A 84 12.49 17.18 -6.27
C ASP A 84 12.80 15.86 -6.99
N PHE A 85 12.67 14.74 -6.29
CA PHE A 85 12.80 13.41 -6.89
C PHE A 85 11.71 13.15 -7.93
N ALA A 86 10.43 13.34 -7.58
CA ALA A 86 9.31 13.14 -8.50
C ALA A 86 9.42 14.02 -9.75
N ASP A 87 9.70 15.31 -9.55
CA ASP A 87 9.85 16.29 -10.62
C ASP A 87 11.04 15.97 -11.53
N LYS A 88 12.18 15.56 -10.96
CA LYS A 88 13.34 15.11 -11.74
C LYS A 88 12.95 13.94 -12.64
N LYS A 89 12.25 12.93 -12.09
CA LYS A 89 11.80 11.77 -12.87
C LYS A 89 10.80 12.13 -13.97
N VAL A 90 9.84 13.01 -13.68
CA VAL A 90 8.89 13.52 -14.69
C VAL A 90 9.62 14.29 -15.79
N ARG A 91 10.59 15.15 -15.45
CA ARG A 91 11.41 15.89 -16.44
C ARG A 91 12.25 14.97 -17.30
N ASP A 92 12.96 14.02 -16.71
CA ASP A 92 13.78 13.04 -17.44
C ASP A 92 12.92 12.23 -18.41
N ARG A 93 11.71 11.84 -17.97
CA ARG A 93 10.74 11.16 -18.82
C ARG A 93 10.23 12.03 -19.96
N ARG A 94 9.90 13.30 -19.70
CA ARG A 94 9.50 14.27 -20.76
C ARG A 94 10.59 14.48 -21.80
N LYS A 95 11.88 14.45 -21.43
CA LYS A 95 12.99 14.53 -22.39
C LYS A 95 13.05 13.29 -23.30
N ILE A 96 12.89 12.10 -22.73
CA ILE A 96 12.84 10.84 -23.51
C ILE A 96 11.63 10.84 -24.46
N LEU A 97 10.46 11.25 -23.97
CA LEU A 97 9.21 11.30 -24.74
C LEU A 97 9.17 12.44 -25.76
N GLY A 98 9.81 13.58 -25.49
CA GLY A 98 9.94 14.70 -26.43
C GLY A 98 10.73 14.35 -27.69
N ASN A 99 11.62 13.34 -27.61
CA ASN A 99 12.28 12.75 -28.78
C ASN A 99 11.41 11.68 -29.50
N LEU A 100 10.27 11.29 -28.93
CA LEU A 100 9.37 10.23 -29.40
C LEU A 100 7.96 10.79 -29.65
N SER A 101 7.87 11.93 -30.33
CA SER A 101 6.65 12.72 -30.52
C SER A 101 5.54 12.07 -31.37
N ASN A 102 5.43 10.74 -31.44
CA ASN A 102 4.39 10.11 -32.25
C ASN A 102 3.72 8.84 -31.69
N GLN A 103 3.74 8.59 -30.37
CA GLN A 103 2.81 7.63 -29.77
C GLN A 103 2.20 8.13 -28.46
N SER A 104 1.00 8.67 -28.60
CA SER A 104 -0.13 8.74 -27.66
C SER A 104 0.12 8.50 -26.16
N ASP A 105 0.15 9.63 -25.46
CA ASP A 105 -0.46 9.95 -24.17
C ASP A 105 -0.44 8.92 -23.01
N LEU A 106 0.36 9.25 -22.01
CA LEU A 106 0.64 8.46 -20.80
C LEU A 106 -0.59 8.33 -19.87
N LEU A 107 -1.45 9.35 -19.85
CA LEU A 107 -2.71 9.34 -19.10
C LEU A 107 -3.75 8.46 -19.78
N SER A 108 -3.83 8.51 -21.11
CA SER A 108 -4.63 7.57 -21.90
C SER A 108 -4.22 6.11 -21.66
N ARG A 109 -2.92 5.80 -21.48
CA ARG A 109 -2.47 4.45 -21.13
C ARG A 109 -2.75 4.05 -19.69
N LEU A 110 -2.75 4.98 -18.74
CA LEU A 110 -3.16 4.68 -17.35
C LEU A 110 -4.66 4.37 -17.29
N ILE A 111 -5.49 5.15 -18.01
CA ILE A 111 -6.94 4.94 -18.14
C ILE A 111 -7.25 3.67 -18.96
N GLU A 112 -6.51 3.40 -20.04
CA GLU A 112 -6.63 2.15 -20.80
C GLU A 112 -6.08 0.94 -20.03
N SER A 113 -5.11 1.09 -19.13
CA SER A 113 -4.58 -0.03 -18.33
C SER A 113 -5.57 -0.55 -17.29
N GLU A 114 -6.51 0.29 -16.85
CA GLU A 114 -7.64 -0.17 -16.04
C GLU A 114 -8.66 -0.94 -16.89
N ASN A 115 -8.79 -0.63 -18.18
CA ASN A 115 -9.69 -1.33 -19.12
C ASN A 115 -9.06 -2.52 -19.86
N LYS A 116 -7.72 -2.62 -19.92
CA LYS A 116 -6.94 -3.74 -20.52
C LYS A 116 -6.47 -4.76 -19.47
N GLN A 117 -7.31 -5.09 -18.48
CA GLN A 117 -7.06 -6.12 -17.45
C GLN A 117 -6.90 -7.58 -18.00
N GLY A 118 -6.56 -7.74 -19.28
CA GLY A 118 -6.49 -9.03 -19.98
C GLY A 118 -5.25 -9.24 -20.84
N GLN A 119 -4.11 -8.58 -20.59
CA GLN A 119 -2.85 -8.94 -21.26
C GLN A 119 -1.84 -9.58 -20.30
N ASN A 120 -1.51 -10.84 -20.59
CA ASN A 120 -0.61 -11.75 -19.88
C ASN A 120 0.70 -11.09 -19.44
N ARG A 121 0.77 -10.70 -18.16
CA ARG A 121 2.04 -10.40 -17.50
C ARG A 121 2.68 -11.71 -17.02
N HIS A 122 3.84 -12.01 -17.58
CA HIS A 122 4.69 -13.12 -17.18
C HIS A 122 5.71 -12.63 -16.14
N PHE A 123 5.70 -13.22 -14.95
CA PHE A 123 6.65 -12.93 -13.88
C PHE A 123 7.62 -14.10 -13.73
N GLN A 124 8.91 -13.86 -13.96
CA GLN A 124 9.93 -14.90 -13.91
C GLN A 124 10.53 -14.98 -12.50
N CYS A 125 10.55 -16.17 -11.90
CA CYS A 125 11.30 -16.46 -10.68
C CYS A 125 12.30 -17.59 -10.96
N ARG A 126 13.55 -17.43 -10.52
CA ARG A 126 14.62 -18.44 -10.68
C ARG A 126 14.64 -19.29 -9.40
N THR A 127 14.45 -20.61 -9.56
CA THR A 127 14.47 -21.58 -8.45
C THR A 127 15.89 -22.10 -8.19
N HIS A 128 16.08 -22.87 -7.10
CA HIS A 128 17.38 -23.43 -6.69
C HIS A 128 17.99 -24.38 -7.75
N ASP A 129 17.17 -25.01 -8.59
CA ASP A 129 17.60 -25.97 -9.61
C ASP A 129 17.76 -25.34 -11.02
N ASP A 130 18.01 -24.02 -11.10
CA ASP A 130 18.08 -23.23 -12.36
C ASP A 130 16.81 -23.27 -13.24
N HIS A 131 15.73 -23.92 -12.77
CA HIS A 131 14.44 -23.87 -13.42
C HIS A 131 13.79 -22.49 -13.22
N ILE A 132 13.54 -21.78 -14.32
CA ILE A 132 12.76 -20.54 -14.32
C ILE A 132 11.29 -20.93 -14.20
N THR A 133 10.70 -20.73 -13.02
CA THR A 133 9.24 -20.84 -12.87
C THR A 133 8.61 -19.49 -13.21
N VAL A 134 7.83 -19.47 -14.28
CA VAL A 134 7.11 -18.27 -14.72
C VAL A 134 5.72 -18.27 -14.10
N PHE A 135 5.45 -17.35 -13.18
CA PHE A 135 4.12 -17.11 -12.66
C PHE A 135 3.37 -16.16 -13.59
N THR A 136 2.26 -16.63 -14.14
CA THR A 136 1.32 -15.77 -14.85
C THR A 136 0.40 -15.09 -13.84
N GLU A 137 -0.11 -13.91 -14.20
CA GLU A 137 -1.16 -13.25 -13.41
C GLU A 137 -2.36 -14.18 -13.16
N GLU A 138 -2.73 -14.99 -14.14
CA GLU A 138 -3.79 -16.00 -14.01
C GLU A 138 -3.43 -17.11 -13.00
N GLY A 139 -2.18 -17.56 -12.98
CA GLY A 139 -1.68 -18.50 -11.97
C GLY A 139 -1.81 -17.92 -10.56
N LEU A 140 -1.40 -16.66 -10.36
CA LEU A 140 -1.52 -15.98 -9.07
C LEU A 140 -2.98 -15.79 -8.63
N LYS A 141 -3.91 -15.57 -9.57
CA LYS A 141 -5.35 -15.49 -9.28
C LYS A 141 -5.92 -16.83 -8.79
N LYS A 142 -5.40 -17.97 -9.27
CA LYS A 142 -5.83 -19.32 -8.88
C LYS A 142 -5.32 -19.76 -7.49
N MET A 143 -4.35 -19.05 -6.90
CA MET A 143 -3.81 -19.37 -5.58
C MET A 143 -4.77 -18.96 -4.45
N VAL A 144 -5.82 -19.77 -4.24
CA VAL A 144 -6.86 -19.53 -3.23
C VAL A 144 -6.30 -19.57 -1.81
N TYR A 145 -5.50 -20.59 -1.51
CA TYR A 145 -4.92 -20.75 -0.17
C TYR A 145 -3.99 -19.59 0.20
N LEU A 146 -3.12 -19.17 -0.74
CA LEU A 146 -2.24 -18.03 -0.54
C LEU A 146 -3.02 -16.72 -0.42
N GLN A 147 -4.09 -16.55 -1.19
CA GLN A 147 -4.99 -15.39 -1.04
C GLN A 147 -5.58 -15.33 0.37
N ALA A 148 -6.10 -16.46 0.87
CA ALA A 148 -6.65 -16.56 2.22
C ALA A 148 -5.57 -16.30 3.29
N ALA A 149 -4.37 -16.86 3.14
CA ALA A 149 -3.27 -16.64 4.08
C ALA A 149 -2.86 -15.16 4.15
N LEU A 150 -2.70 -14.49 3.00
CA LEU A 150 -2.40 -13.07 2.97
C LEU A 150 -3.52 -12.22 3.57
N SER A 151 -4.78 -12.55 3.28
CA SER A 151 -5.93 -11.84 3.81
C SER A 151 -6.11 -12.06 5.32
N GLU A 152 -5.81 -13.25 5.85
CA GLU A 152 -5.86 -13.52 7.29
C GLU A 152 -4.66 -12.87 8.03
N SER A 153 -3.48 -12.85 7.40
CA SER A 153 -2.32 -12.10 7.91
C SER A 153 -2.65 -10.61 8.03
N LEU A 154 -3.25 -10.03 7.00
CA LEU A 154 -3.68 -8.63 7.00
C LEU A 154 -4.84 -8.35 7.95
N ARG A 155 -5.69 -9.35 8.24
CA ARG A 155 -6.73 -9.24 9.28
C ARG A 155 -6.07 -9.03 10.64
N LEU A 156 -5.13 -9.89 11.03
CA LEU A 156 -4.49 -9.81 12.34
C LEU A 156 -3.44 -8.68 12.38
N TYR A 157 -2.75 -8.41 11.28
CA TYR A 157 -1.66 -7.45 11.19
C TYR A 157 -1.95 -6.44 10.07
N PRO A 158 -2.96 -5.57 10.23
CA PRO A 158 -3.29 -4.57 9.23
C PRO A 158 -2.15 -3.57 9.08
N SER A 159 -1.77 -3.25 7.83
CA SER A 159 -0.70 -2.28 7.54
C SER A 159 -1.05 -0.86 8.01
N VAL A 160 -2.34 -0.53 8.07
CA VAL A 160 -2.85 0.72 8.64
C VAL A 160 -3.79 0.37 9.80
N PRO A 161 -3.36 0.50 11.06
CA PRO A 161 -4.13 0.03 12.22
C PRO A 161 -5.26 0.98 12.64
N ILE A 162 -5.15 2.27 12.28
CA ILE A 162 -6.10 3.33 12.65
C ILE A 162 -6.39 4.16 11.40
N GLU A 163 -7.67 4.33 11.09
CA GLU A 163 -8.16 5.18 10.00
C GLU A 163 -8.96 6.35 10.58
N LEU A 164 -8.68 7.56 10.13
CA LEU A 164 -9.33 8.78 10.58
C LEU A 164 -10.24 9.35 9.49
N LYS A 165 -11.47 9.74 9.86
CA LYS A 165 -12.40 10.46 8.99
C LYS A 165 -12.92 11.71 9.69
N GLU A 166 -13.12 12.79 8.93
CA GLU A 166 -13.78 14.00 9.41
C GLU A 166 -15.24 14.01 8.96
N VAL A 167 -16.13 14.40 9.86
CA VAL A 167 -17.57 14.49 9.63
C VAL A 167 -17.88 15.79 8.87
N LEU A 168 -18.34 15.70 7.63
CA LEU A 168 -18.63 16.87 6.79
C LEU A 168 -19.96 17.56 7.14
N GLU A 169 -20.93 16.78 7.60
CA GLU A 169 -22.29 17.19 7.96
C GLU A 169 -22.75 16.39 9.17
N ASP A 170 -23.64 16.97 10.00
CA ASP A 170 -24.22 16.28 11.15
C ASP A 170 -24.86 14.95 10.71
N ASP A 171 -24.61 13.88 11.47
CA ASP A 171 -25.07 12.53 11.13
C ASP A 171 -25.41 11.72 12.40
N VAL A 172 -26.04 10.56 12.24
CA VAL A 172 -26.37 9.64 13.33
C VAL A 172 -25.96 8.23 12.95
N LEU A 173 -25.08 7.63 13.73
CA LEU A 173 -24.65 6.25 13.54
C LEU A 173 -25.82 5.27 13.80
N PRO A 174 -25.74 4.03 13.30
CA PRO A 174 -26.80 3.03 13.48
C PRO A 174 -27.15 2.70 14.94
N ASP A 175 -26.26 2.98 15.88
CA ASP A 175 -26.47 2.81 17.32
C ASP A 175 -27.12 4.03 18.00
N GLY A 176 -27.44 5.08 17.24
CA GLY A 176 -28.00 6.33 17.73
C GLY A 176 -26.97 7.39 18.11
N THR A 177 -25.67 7.09 18.03
CA THR A 177 -24.60 8.07 18.34
C THR A 177 -24.65 9.24 17.37
N ARG A 178 -24.82 10.46 17.89
CA ARG A 178 -24.87 11.68 17.09
C ARG A 178 -23.47 12.20 16.79
N LEU A 179 -23.20 12.44 15.51
CA LEU A 179 -21.97 13.03 15.01
C LEU A 179 -22.24 14.47 14.60
N LYS A 180 -21.35 15.37 15.00
CA LYS A 180 -21.39 16.79 14.62
C LYS A 180 -20.40 17.07 13.51
N LYS A 181 -20.75 17.99 12.62
CA LYS A 181 -19.84 18.52 11.61
C LYS A 181 -18.51 18.95 12.25
N GLY A 182 -17.40 18.55 11.65
CA GLY A 182 -16.04 18.79 12.13
C GLY A 182 -15.55 17.79 13.18
N ALA A 183 -16.40 16.88 13.67
CA ALA A 183 -15.95 15.80 14.54
C ALA A 183 -15.05 14.82 13.77
N GLN A 184 -14.14 14.20 14.51
CA GLN A 184 -13.23 13.18 14.02
C GLN A 184 -13.69 11.79 14.44
N VAL A 185 -13.82 10.89 13.47
CA VAL A 185 -14.19 9.48 13.68
C VAL A 185 -12.97 8.61 13.44
N PHE A 186 -12.57 7.88 14.48
CA PHE A 186 -11.44 6.96 14.45
C PHE A 186 -11.95 5.52 14.31
N ASN A 187 -11.55 4.84 13.25
CA ASN A 187 -11.77 3.41 13.07
C ASN A 187 -10.50 2.67 13.49
N PHE A 188 -10.54 2.04 14.67
CA PHE A 188 -9.45 1.23 15.21
C PHE A 188 -9.48 -0.17 14.58
N LEU A 189 -9.02 -0.28 13.33
CA LEU A 189 -9.01 -1.53 12.57
C LEU A 189 -8.33 -2.67 13.33
N PHE A 190 -7.19 -2.39 13.96
CA PHE A 190 -6.44 -3.40 14.74
C PHE A 190 -7.26 -4.03 15.88
N SER A 191 -8.18 -3.26 16.47
CA SER A 191 -9.11 -3.74 17.50
C SER A 191 -10.31 -4.42 16.88
N MET A 192 -10.94 -3.81 15.87
CA MET A 192 -12.14 -4.34 15.19
C MET A 192 -11.93 -5.76 14.65
N VAL A 193 -10.76 -6.02 14.08
CA VAL A 193 -10.39 -7.34 13.55
C VAL A 193 -10.23 -8.43 14.62
N ARG A 194 -10.19 -8.06 15.91
CA ARG A 194 -10.07 -8.94 17.08
C ARG A 194 -11.31 -8.95 17.97
N MET A 195 -12.39 -8.29 17.56
CA MET A 195 -13.63 -8.26 18.34
C MET A 195 -14.44 -9.54 18.13
N GLU A 196 -14.81 -10.21 19.23
CA GLU A 196 -15.65 -11.41 19.21
C GLU A 196 -17.01 -11.14 18.54
N SER A 197 -17.61 -9.97 18.78
CA SER A 197 -18.90 -9.57 18.18
C SER A 197 -18.87 -9.49 16.63
N ILE A 198 -17.69 -9.33 16.03
CA ILE A 198 -17.51 -9.22 14.59
C ILE A 198 -16.99 -10.54 14.00
N TRP A 199 -16.01 -11.18 14.66
CA TRP A 199 -15.24 -12.30 14.13
C TRP A 199 -15.50 -13.65 14.79
N GLY A 200 -16.30 -13.70 15.87
CA GLY A 200 -16.59 -14.90 16.64
C GLY A 200 -15.53 -15.16 17.73
N LYS A 201 -15.74 -16.23 18.52
CA LYS A 201 -14.85 -16.62 19.64
C LYS A 201 -13.41 -16.89 19.22
N ASP A 202 -13.23 -17.30 17.97
CA ASP A 202 -11.94 -17.59 17.37
C ASP A 202 -11.31 -16.36 16.70
N CYS A 203 -11.74 -15.13 17.04
CA CYS A 203 -11.26 -13.88 16.44
C CYS A 203 -9.73 -13.66 16.52
N LEU A 204 -9.06 -14.27 17.49
CA LEU A 204 -7.59 -14.18 17.64
C LEU A 204 -6.84 -15.29 16.87
N GLU A 205 -7.54 -16.31 16.41
CA GLU A 205 -6.95 -17.45 15.69
C GLU A 205 -6.72 -17.11 14.22
N PHE A 206 -5.56 -17.52 13.70
CA PHE A 206 -5.25 -17.45 12.28
C PHE A 206 -5.94 -18.62 11.55
N LYS A 207 -7.05 -18.34 10.87
CA LYS A 207 -7.92 -19.38 10.28
C LYS A 207 -8.31 -19.06 8.86
N LEU A 208 -7.78 -19.81 7.91
CA LEU A 208 -7.94 -19.56 6.48
C LEU A 208 -9.34 -19.92 5.99
N GLU A 209 -9.98 -20.88 6.64
CA GLU A 209 -11.32 -21.38 6.36
C GLU A 209 -12.38 -20.28 6.50
N ARG A 210 -12.08 -19.16 7.19
CA ARG A 210 -12.95 -17.98 7.22
C ARG A 210 -13.23 -17.41 5.84
N GLN A 211 -12.29 -17.57 4.92
CA GLN A 211 -12.29 -16.97 3.59
C GLN A 211 -12.21 -18.03 2.49
N ILE A 212 -12.37 -19.31 2.83
CA ILE A 212 -12.40 -20.42 1.88
C ILE A 212 -13.72 -21.16 2.05
N LYS A 213 -14.51 -21.23 0.97
CA LYS A 213 -15.74 -22.01 0.91
C LYS A 213 -15.74 -22.82 -0.38
N ASP A 214 -15.97 -24.13 -0.28
CA ASP A 214 -16.00 -25.05 -1.43
C ASP A 214 -14.74 -24.93 -2.33
N GLY A 215 -13.57 -24.78 -1.69
CA GLY A 215 -12.27 -24.61 -2.37
C GLY A 215 -12.09 -23.26 -3.07
N LYS A 216 -13.02 -22.31 -2.92
CA LYS A 216 -12.96 -20.98 -3.52
C LYS A 216 -12.74 -19.90 -2.47
N PHE A 217 -12.02 -18.85 -2.85
CA PHE A 217 -11.86 -17.68 -2.00
C PHE A 217 -13.18 -16.90 -1.93
N VAL A 218 -13.64 -16.61 -0.72
CA VAL A 218 -14.81 -15.79 -0.45
C VAL A 218 -14.37 -14.54 0.30
N SER A 219 -14.47 -13.39 -0.36
CA SER A 219 -14.18 -12.11 0.29
C SER A 219 -15.20 -11.85 1.40
N ALA A 220 -14.71 -11.52 2.60
CA ALA A 220 -15.54 -10.96 3.64
C ALA A 220 -16.21 -9.66 3.19
N ASN A 221 -17.32 -9.31 3.84
CA ASN A 221 -17.95 -7.99 3.70
C ASN A 221 -16.90 -6.89 3.95
N GLN A 222 -16.86 -5.87 3.11
CA GLN A 222 -15.84 -4.82 3.15
C GLN A 222 -15.87 -3.98 4.43
N PHE A 223 -17.03 -3.87 5.08
CA PHE A 223 -17.19 -3.20 6.37
C PHE A 223 -16.85 -4.13 7.56
N LYS A 224 -16.84 -5.45 7.35
CA LYS A 224 -16.31 -6.43 8.31
C LYS A 224 -14.78 -6.58 8.20
N TYR A 225 -14.24 -6.44 6.99
CA TYR A 225 -12.81 -6.53 6.68
C TYR A 225 -12.34 -5.25 5.96
N PRO A 226 -12.10 -4.15 6.68
CA PRO A 226 -11.83 -2.84 6.09
C PRO A 226 -10.33 -2.56 5.90
N VAL A 227 -9.47 -3.60 5.82
CA VAL A 227 -8.01 -3.43 5.67
C VAL A 227 -7.62 -2.64 4.42
N PHE A 228 -8.48 -2.64 3.40
CA PHE A 228 -8.32 -1.83 2.19
C PHE A 228 -9.39 -0.73 2.09
N ASN A 229 -9.89 -0.25 3.24
CA ASN A 229 -11.06 0.62 3.37
C ASN A 229 -12.34 0.05 2.71
N ALA A 230 -13.45 0.76 2.88
CA ALA A 230 -14.75 0.42 2.30
C ALA A 230 -15.41 1.66 1.67
N GLY A 231 -16.39 1.43 0.79
CA GLY A 231 -17.12 2.50 0.11
C GLY A 231 -16.33 3.25 -0.98
N PRO A 232 -16.69 4.50 -1.31
CA PRO A 232 -16.11 5.27 -2.42
C PRO A 232 -14.61 5.55 -2.31
N ARG A 233 -14.06 5.50 -1.09
CA ARG A 233 -12.63 5.71 -0.80
C ARG A 233 -11.90 4.40 -0.52
N ARG A 234 -12.36 3.28 -1.10
CA ARG A 234 -11.65 2.00 -1.07
C ARG A 234 -10.26 2.15 -1.70
N CYS A 235 -9.27 1.47 -1.14
CA CYS A 235 -7.89 1.50 -1.63
C CYS A 235 -7.82 1.08 -3.11
N LEU A 236 -7.39 2.02 -3.96
CA LEU A 236 -7.15 1.79 -5.38
C LEU A 236 -6.07 0.71 -5.61
N GLY A 237 -5.08 0.66 -4.71
CA GLY A 237 -3.95 -0.28 -4.78
C GLY A 237 -4.28 -1.72 -4.38
N LYS A 238 -5.50 -2.05 -3.91
CA LYS A 238 -5.82 -3.37 -3.32
C LYS A 238 -5.38 -4.56 -4.18
N ASN A 239 -5.78 -4.57 -5.46
CA ASN A 239 -5.48 -5.69 -6.36
C ASN A 239 -3.99 -5.77 -6.68
N PHE A 240 -3.35 -4.61 -6.82
CA PHE A 240 -1.91 -4.52 -7.02
C PHE A 240 -1.14 -5.06 -5.81
N SER A 241 -1.52 -4.66 -4.60
CA SER A 241 -0.91 -5.15 -3.35
C SER A 241 -1.01 -6.67 -3.22
N TYR A 242 -2.19 -7.27 -3.44
CA TYR A 242 -2.31 -8.75 -3.40
C TYR A 242 -1.45 -9.44 -4.44
N THR A 243 -1.38 -8.87 -5.65
CA THR A 243 -0.56 -9.41 -6.74
C THR A 243 0.92 -9.43 -6.35
N GLN A 244 1.44 -8.32 -5.80
CA GLN A 244 2.83 -8.21 -5.34
C GLN A 244 3.12 -9.13 -4.15
N MET A 245 2.24 -9.14 -3.13
CA MET A 245 2.40 -10.02 -1.96
C MET A 245 2.46 -11.50 -2.36
N LYS A 246 1.62 -11.92 -3.31
CA LYS A 246 1.66 -13.29 -3.83
C LYS A 246 2.96 -13.59 -4.57
N MET A 247 3.44 -12.67 -5.42
CA MET A 247 4.70 -12.86 -6.14
C MET A 247 5.87 -13.05 -5.18
N VAL A 248 5.97 -12.20 -4.16
CA VAL A 248 7.02 -12.28 -3.14
C VAL A 248 6.91 -13.59 -2.37
N ALA A 249 5.73 -13.91 -1.84
CA ALA A 249 5.53 -15.12 -1.06
C ALA A 249 5.90 -16.38 -1.87
N VAL A 250 5.43 -16.48 -3.12
CA VAL A 250 5.76 -17.60 -4.00
C VAL A 250 7.26 -17.66 -4.29
N SER A 251 7.90 -16.52 -4.55
CA SER A 251 9.34 -16.46 -4.85
C SER A 251 10.21 -16.86 -3.66
N VAL A 252 9.74 -16.62 -2.44
CA VAL A 252 10.43 -17.01 -1.20
C VAL A 252 10.16 -18.48 -0.86
N LEU A 253 8.93 -18.95 -1.02
CA LEU A 253 8.53 -20.32 -0.64
C LEU A 253 8.99 -21.40 -1.62
N LEU A 254 9.38 -21.03 -2.84
CA LEU A 254 9.90 -21.95 -3.86
C LEU A 254 11.43 -22.00 -3.93
N ARG A 255 12.11 -21.36 -2.99
CA ARG A 255 13.55 -21.47 -2.79
C ARG A 255 13.83 -22.46 -1.66
#